data_AF-A0A821WJH3-F1
#
_entry.id   AF-A0A821WJH3-F1
#
_cell.length_a   1.000
_cell.length_b   1.000
_cell.length_c   1.000
_cell.angle_alpha   90.00
_cell.angle_beta   90.00
_cell.angle_gamma   90.00
#
_symmetry.space_group_name_H-M   'P 1'
#
loop_
_entity.id
_entity.type
_entity.pdbx_description
1 polymer ?
#
loop_
_entity_poly.entity_id
_entity_poly.type
_entity_poly.pdbx_seq_one_letter_code
_entity_poly.pdbx_strand_id
1 'polypeptide(L)' 'TRRVLNVREKHPIDEHLLNYDEYNPFNICAASNVPHLS' A
#
# COMPACT_ATOMS: atom_id res chain seq x y z
N THR A 1 -16.24 6.85 4.14
CA THR A 1 -14.90 6.68 4.78
C THR A 1 -14.97 6.06 6.17
N ARG A 2 -15.57 6.71 7.18
CA ARG A 2 -15.61 6.17 8.57
C ARG A 2 -16.10 4.73 8.71
N ARG A 3 -17.20 4.36 8.03
CA ARG A 3 -17.72 2.98 8.08
C ARG A 3 -16.71 1.92 7.58
N VAL A 4 -15.89 2.25 6.59
CA VAL A 4 -14.89 1.32 6.02
C VAL A 4 -13.72 1.14 6.98
N LEU A 5 -13.26 2.22 7.62
CA LEU A 5 -12.22 2.15 8.63
C LEU A 5 -12.64 1.30 9.83
N ASN A 6 -13.88 1.48 10.31
CA ASN A 6 -14.42 0.67 11.41
C ASN A 6 -14.47 -0.83 11.09
N VAL A 7 -14.61 -1.21 9.81
CA VAL A 7 -14.58 -2.62 9.39
C VAL A 7 -13.14 -3.14 9.38
N ARG A 8 -12.19 -2.36 8.83
CA ARG A 8 -10.76 -2.74 8.82
C ARG A 8 -10.15 -2.82 10.22
N GLU A 9 -10.53 -1.94 11.13
CA GLU A 9 -10.04 -1.98 12.53
C GLU A 9 -10.44 -3.30 13.24
N LYS A 10 -11.55 -3.91 12.85
CA LYS A 10 -11.98 -5.22 13.38
C LYS A 10 -11.24 -6.40 12.74
N HIS A 11 -10.68 -6.21 11.55
CA HIS A 11 -9.93 -7.21 10.79
C HIS A 11 -8.66 -6.56 10.20
N PRO A 12 -7.66 -6.26 11.05
CA PRO A 12 -6.52 -5.42 10.67
C PRO A 12 -5.41 -6.23 9.98
N ILE A 13 -5.80 -7.15 9.10
CA ILE A 13 -4.88 -8.01 8.36
C ILE A 13 -5.12 -7.81 6.87
N ASP A 14 -4.02 -7.71 6.13
CA ASP A 14 -4.06 -7.79 4.68
C ASP A 14 -3.88 -9.24 4.26
N GLU A 15 -4.75 -9.72 3.37
CA GLU A 15 -4.74 -11.12 2.91
C GLU A 15 -3.57 -11.40 1.95
N HIS A 16 -3.05 -10.37 1.30
CA HIS A 16 -2.05 -10.49 0.24
C HIS A 16 -0.89 -9.53 0.45
N LEU A 17 0.32 -10.04 0.26
CA LEU A 17 1.52 -9.21 0.23
C LEU A 17 1.58 -8.45 -1.10
N LEU A 18 1.78 -7.14 -1.03
CA LEU A 18 1.96 -6.27 -2.19
C LEU A 18 3.43 -5.89 -2.34
N ASN A 19 3.86 -5.64 -3.58
CA ASN A 19 5.14 -4.99 -3.84
C ASN A 19 5.00 -3.47 -3.61
N TYR A 20 4.71 -3.11 -2.37
CA TYR A 20 4.46 -1.75 -1.91
C TYR A 20 4.90 -1.64 -0.46
N ASP A 21 5.66 -0.60 -0.15
CA ASP A 21 6.11 -0.28 1.19
C ASP A 21 5.74 1.19 1.46
N GLU A 22 4.86 1.40 2.43
CA GLU A 22 4.37 2.73 2.80
C GLU A 22 5.38 3.55 3.62
N TYR A 23 6.38 2.90 4.22
CA TYR A 23 7.38 3.55 5.07
C TYR A 23 8.70 3.80 4.35
N ASN A 24 8.87 3.25 3.14
CA ASN A 24 10.09 3.37 2.37
C ASN A 24 9.88 4.34 1.18
N PRO A 25 10.56 5.50 1.16
CA PRO A 25 10.46 6.41 0.05
C PRO A 25 10.88 5.76 -1.28
N PHE A 26 10.06 5.93 -2.32
CA PHE A 26 10.36 5.44 -3.66
C PHE A 26 9.87 6.44 -4.71
N ASN A 27 10.40 6.31 -5.93
CA ASN A 27 9.89 7.00 -7.11
C ASN A 27 9.12 6.04 -7.99
N ILE A 28 8.09 6.51 -8.69
CA ILE A 28 7.37 5.69 -9.67
C ILE A 28 8.02 5.89 -11.04
N CYS A 29 8.44 4.80 -11.68
CA CYS A 29 8.95 4.87 -13.05
C CYS A 29 7.81 5.21 -14.02
N ALA A 30 7.93 6.31 -14.78
CA ALA A 30 6.87 6.79 -15.68
C ALA A 30 6.57 5.85 -16.87
N ALA A 31 7.49 4.94 -17.21
CA ALA A 31 7.30 3.98 -18.28
C ALA A 31 6.60 2.70 -17.80
N SER A 32 7.03 2.15 -16.66
CA SER A 32 6.57 0.84 -16.16
C SER A 32 5.52 0.94 -15.05
N ASN A 33 5.33 2.12 -14.46
CA ASN A 33 4.44 2.37 -13.33
C ASN A 33 4.70 1.45 -12.11
N VAL A 34 5.93 0.95 -11.97
CA VAL A 34 6.37 0.20 -10.78
C VAL A 34 7.24 1.08 -9.89
N PRO A 35 7.24 0.84 -8.57
CA PRO A 35 8.13 1.53 -7.65
C PRO A 35 9.60 1.22 -7.97
N HIS A 36 10.43 2.26 -7.99
CA HIS A 36 11.87 2.21 -8.04
C HIS A 36 12.41 2.81 -6.75
N LEU A 37 13.12 2.00 -5.97
CA LEU A 37 13.82 2.44 -4.77
C LEU A 37 14.88 3.48 -5.19
N SER A 38 14.91 4.63 -4.52
CA SER A 38 15.88 5.68 -4.83
C SER A 38 17.26 5.36 -4.26
#